data_AF-A0A820LQZ3-F1
#
_entry.id   AF-A0A820LQZ3-F1
#
_cell.length_a   1.000
_cell.length_b   1.000
_cell.length_c   1.000
_cell.angle_alpha   90.00
_cell.angle_beta   90.00
_cell.angle_gamma   90.00
#
_symmetry.space_group_name_H-M   'P 1'
#
loop_
_entity.id
_entity.type
_entity.pdbx_description
1 polymer ?
#
loop_
_entity_poly.entity_id
_entity_poly.type
_entity_poly.pdbx_seq_one_letter_code
_entity_poly.pdbx_strand_id
1 'polypeptide(L)'
;LKLLCDGNTIVQRLNTNEKLQFVRQMTETTNNLYYFDLQRQLWQDYFDLDIKENKWAPRVSKCFVKQHYTCRTYGFPKHIVEQSLQTITQQFQLTINELQQYILQSEQNVKHWQPYIHPAILFNAINECVKSAQQQLRQEF
;
A
#
# COMPACT_ATOMS: atom_id res chain seq x y z
N LEU A 1 28.32 10.48 0.61
CA LEU A 1 28.06 10.17 -0.81
C LEU A 1 26.59 10.45 -1.11
N LYS A 2 26.29 11.63 -1.65
CA LYS A 2 24.94 12.11 -1.97
C LYS A 2 24.62 11.61 -3.39
N LEU A 3 24.02 10.43 -3.52
CA LEU A 3 23.58 9.92 -4.83
C LEU A 3 22.21 10.53 -5.15
N LEU A 4 22.25 11.75 -5.68
CA LEU A 4 21.15 12.29 -6.50
C LEU A 4 21.15 11.49 -7.81
N CYS A 5 20.48 10.33 -7.80
CA CYS A 5 20.24 9.59 -9.02
C CYS A 5 19.08 10.27 -9.74
N ASP A 6 19.42 11.09 -10.74
CA ASP A 6 18.47 11.68 -11.67
C ASP A 6 17.62 10.58 -12.34
N GLY A 7 16.32 10.81 -12.55
CA GLY A 7 15.35 9.76 -12.93
C GLY A 7 15.76 8.99 -14.20
N ASN A 8 16.41 9.66 -15.15
CA ASN A 8 16.94 9.08 -16.38
C ASN A 8 18.07 8.05 -16.14
N THR A 9 18.90 8.27 -15.11
CA THR A 9 20.00 7.37 -14.73
C THR A 9 19.50 6.08 -14.06
N ILE A 10 18.34 6.13 -13.39
CA ILE A 10 17.73 4.97 -12.75
C ILE A 10 17.15 4.02 -13.81
N VAL A 11 16.44 4.58 -14.80
CA VAL A 11 15.86 3.81 -15.92
C VAL A 11 16.95 3.09 -16.72
N GLN A 12 18.08 3.75 -16.99
CA GLN A 12 19.22 3.14 -17.69
C GLN A 12 19.87 1.97 -16.90
N ARG A 13 19.78 1.97 -15.57
CA ARG A 13 20.34 0.90 -14.71
C ARG A 13 19.37 -0.27 -14.51
N LEU A 14 18.08 -0.04 -14.70
CA LEU A 14 17.01 -1.04 -14.74
C LEU A 14 16.76 -1.56 -16.17
N ASN A 15 17.82 -1.69 -16.97
CA ASN A 15 17.71 -2.03 -18.39
C ASN A 15 17.30 -3.46 -18.71
N THR A 16 17.12 -4.34 -17.72
CA THR A 16 16.66 -5.73 -17.93
C THR A 16 15.22 -5.90 -17.47
N ASN A 17 14.46 -6.71 -18.20
CA ASN A 17 13.07 -7.03 -17.87
C ASN A 17 12.93 -7.59 -16.45
N GLU A 18 13.88 -8.40 -15.99
CA GLU A 18 13.87 -8.97 -14.64
C GLU A 18 13.93 -7.90 -13.55
N LYS A 19 14.80 -6.89 -13.71
CA LYS A 19 14.92 -5.78 -12.76
C LYS A 19 13.67 -4.91 -12.77
N LEU A 20 13.13 -4.63 -13.95
CA LEU A 20 11.89 -3.85 -14.09
C LEU A 20 10.71 -4.59 -13.48
N GLN A 21 10.59 -5.89 -13.74
CA GLN A 21 9.53 -6.71 -13.17
C GLN A 21 9.63 -6.77 -11.65
N PHE A 22 10.83 -6.94 -11.11
CA PHE A 22 11.05 -6.90 -9.66
C PHE A 22 10.64 -5.56 -9.05
N VAL A 23 11.07 -4.44 -9.62
CA VAL A 23 10.69 -3.11 -9.14
C VAL A 23 9.18 -2.91 -9.21
N ARG A 24 8.51 -3.37 -10.28
CA ARG A 24 7.06 -3.31 -10.42
C ARG A 24 6.36 -4.13 -9.34
N GLN A 25 6.74 -5.39 -9.15
CA GLN A 25 6.18 -6.28 -8.12
C GLN A 25 6.34 -5.67 -6.72
N MET A 26 7.56 -5.25 -6.37
CA MET A 26 7.82 -4.60 -5.08
C MET A 26 7.00 -3.32 -4.90
N THR A 27 6.85 -2.51 -5.95
CA THR A 27 6.07 -1.27 -5.90
C THR A 27 4.59 -1.58 -5.70
N GLU A 28 4.03 -2.48 -6.49
CA GLU A 28 2.63 -2.87 -6.45
C GLU A 28 2.27 -3.49 -5.10
N THR A 29 3.04 -4.48 -4.64
CA THR A 29 2.76 -5.16 -3.36
C THR A 29 2.93 -4.20 -2.18
N THR A 30 3.91 -3.28 -2.21
CA THR A 30 4.05 -2.22 -1.19
C THR A 30 2.88 -1.23 -1.23
N ASN A 31 2.43 -0.85 -2.43
CA ASN A 31 1.30 0.04 -2.60
C ASN A 31 -0.01 -0.62 -2.14
N ASN A 32 -0.18 -1.92 -2.37
CA ASN A 32 -1.31 -2.71 -1.86
C ASN A 32 -1.37 -2.71 -0.34
N LEU A 33 -0.23 -2.81 0.36
CA LEU A 33 -0.21 -2.65 1.82
C LEU A 33 -0.73 -1.29 2.25
N TYR A 34 -0.30 -0.22 1.57
CA TYR A 34 -0.75 1.13 1.89
C TYR A 34 -2.26 1.27 1.64
N TYR A 35 -2.77 0.75 0.53
CA TYR A 35 -4.20 0.72 0.22
C TYR A 35 -5.00 -0.05 1.29
N PHE A 36 -4.57 -1.26 1.65
CA PHE A 36 -5.25 -2.06 2.67
C PHE A 36 -5.22 -1.39 4.05
N ASP A 37 -4.14 -0.68 4.40
CA ASP A 37 -4.09 0.09 5.65
C ASP A 37 -5.10 1.25 5.63
N LEU A 38 -5.21 1.99 4.53
CA LEU A 38 -6.22 3.05 4.39
C LEU A 38 -7.65 2.49 4.51
N GLN A 39 -7.92 1.35 3.87
CA GLN A 39 -9.21 0.68 4.02
C GLN A 39 -9.46 0.26 5.47
N ARG A 40 -8.46 -0.33 6.13
CA ARG A 40 -8.55 -0.75 7.53
C ARG A 40 -8.88 0.44 8.44
N GLN A 41 -8.17 1.55 8.27
CA GLN A 41 -8.41 2.78 9.04
C GLN A 41 -9.84 3.25 8.86
N LEU A 42 -10.32 3.34 7.61
CA LEU A 42 -11.69 3.74 7.32
C LEU A 42 -12.73 2.82 8.01
N TRP A 43 -12.55 1.50 7.93
CA TRP A 43 -13.47 0.55 8.59
C TRP A 43 -13.37 0.56 10.11
N GLN A 44 -12.18 0.80 10.66
CA GLN A 44 -11.97 0.98 12.10
C GLN A 44 -12.68 2.25 12.59
N ASP A 45 -12.63 3.33 11.82
CA ASP A 45 -13.32 4.57 12.13
C ASP A 45 -14.86 4.37 12.20
N TYR A 46 -15.43 3.56 11.29
CA TYR A 46 -16.84 3.15 11.37
C TYR A 46 -17.14 2.34 12.63
N PHE A 47 -16.29 1.36 12.96
CA PHE A 47 -16.46 0.53 14.14
C PHE A 47 -16.41 1.36 15.44
N ASP A 48 -15.46 2.29 15.54
CA ASP A 48 -15.26 3.14 16.71
C ASP A 48 -16.40 4.15 16.90
N LEU A 49 -16.98 4.67 15.82
CA LEU A 49 -18.19 5.49 15.87
C LEU A 49 -19.35 4.75 16.52
N ASP A 50 -19.64 3.53 16.05
CA ASP A 50 -20.81 2.77 16.49
C ASP A 50 -20.66 2.33 17.96
N ILE A 51 -19.43 2.08 18.43
CA ILE A 51 -19.12 1.89 19.85
C ILE A 51 -19.40 3.16 20.66
N LYS A 52 -18.92 4.33 20.20
CA LYS A 52 -19.09 5.61 20.91
C LYS A 52 -20.56 6.04 21.01
N GLU A 53 -21.34 5.82 19.95
CA GLU A 53 -22.77 6.19 19.92
C GLU A 53 -23.68 5.10 20.52
N ASN A 54 -23.13 3.94 20.87
CA ASN A 54 -23.84 2.76 21.39
C ASN A 54 -25.05 2.34 20.52
N LYS A 55 -24.96 2.65 19.22
CA LYS A 55 -25.98 2.38 18.20
C LYS A 55 -25.22 2.17 16.90
N TRP A 56 -25.49 1.06 16.23
CA TRP A 56 -25.12 0.89 14.83
C TRP A 56 -25.97 1.85 14.02
N ALA A 57 -25.44 3.06 13.83
CA ALA A 57 -26.21 4.16 13.31
C ALA A 57 -26.47 3.90 11.82
N PRO A 58 -27.74 3.77 11.38
CA PRO A 58 -28.02 3.62 9.96
C PRO A 58 -27.58 4.87 9.18
N ARG A 59 -27.36 6.01 9.85
CA ARG A 59 -26.93 7.27 9.27
C ARG A 59 -25.69 7.80 9.99
N VAL A 60 -24.64 8.13 9.25
CA VAL A 60 -23.43 8.74 9.82
C VAL A 60 -23.59 10.25 10.00
N SER A 61 -22.92 10.80 11.02
CA SER A 61 -22.97 12.22 11.32
C SER A 61 -22.26 13.06 10.24
N LYS A 62 -22.72 14.29 10.00
CA LYS A 62 -22.05 15.21 9.07
C LYS A 62 -20.61 15.53 9.48
N CYS A 63 -20.30 15.49 10.78
CA CYS A 63 -18.94 15.72 11.28
C CYS A 63 -18.01 14.58 10.87
N PHE A 64 -18.47 13.33 10.99
CA PHE A 64 -17.70 12.17 10.53
C PHE A 64 -17.46 12.21 9.02
N VAL A 65 -18.52 12.48 8.25
CA VAL A 65 -18.45 12.66 6.79
C VAL A 65 -17.36 13.67 6.41
N LYS A 66 -17.28 14.80 7.12
CA LYS A 66 -16.23 15.81 6.92
C LYS A 66 -14.85 15.36 7.38
N GLN A 67 -14.75 14.68 8.52
CA GLN A 67 -13.48 14.27 9.11
C GLN A 67 -12.78 13.19 8.28
N HIS A 68 -13.55 12.27 7.70
CA HIS A 68 -13.05 11.15 6.90
C HIS A 68 -13.26 11.34 5.39
N TYR A 69 -13.59 12.57 4.96
CA TYR A 69 -13.81 12.96 3.56
C TYR A 69 -14.71 12.00 2.76
N THR A 70 -15.64 11.31 3.44
CA THR A 70 -16.50 10.32 2.79
C THR A 70 -17.76 10.99 2.25
N CYS A 71 -18.26 10.55 1.09
CA CYS A 71 -19.55 10.98 0.56
C CYS A 71 -20.73 10.18 1.12
N ARG A 72 -20.48 9.19 1.99
CA ARG A 72 -21.50 8.27 2.49
C ARG A 72 -22.30 8.91 3.62
N THR A 73 -23.63 8.92 3.49
CA THR A 73 -24.54 9.40 4.53
C THR A 73 -25.09 8.28 5.41
N TYR A 74 -24.89 7.02 5.03
CA TYR A 74 -25.40 5.85 5.74
C TYR A 74 -24.25 5.02 6.34
N GLY A 75 -24.45 4.50 7.55
CA GLY A 75 -23.54 3.59 8.21
C GLY A 75 -23.70 2.15 7.71
N PHE A 76 -22.78 1.27 8.11
CA PHE A 76 -22.79 -0.14 7.74
C PHE A 76 -23.29 -1.00 8.90
N PRO A 77 -24.00 -2.11 8.64
CA PRO A 77 -24.30 -3.08 9.67
C PRO A 77 -23.03 -3.67 10.30
N LYS A 78 -23.09 -3.97 11.60
CA LYS A 78 -21.99 -4.58 12.38
C LYS A 78 -21.25 -5.70 11.64
N HIS A 79 -22.00 -6.70 11.20
CA HIS A 79 -21.43 -7.88 10.57
C HIS A 79 -20.66 -7.55 9.28
N ILE A 80 -21.07 -6.50 8.54
CA ILE A 80 -20.36 -6.04 7.33
C ILE A 80 -19.04 -5.37 7.70
N VAL A 81 -19.04 -4.52 8.73
CA VAL A 81 -17.82 -3.86 9.22
C VAL A 81 -16.82 -4.90 9.74
N GLU A 82 -17.29 -5.83 10.58
CA GLU A 82 -16.46 -6.89 11.14
C GLU A 82 -15.91 -7.82 10.05
N GLN A 83 -16.76 -8.25 9.11
CA GLN A 83 -16.33 -9.07 7.98
C GLN A 83 -15.28 -8.32 7.13
N SER A 84 -15.49 -7.04 6.85
CA SER A 84 -14.56 -6.22 6.06
C SER A 84 -13.20 -6.10 6.77
N LEU A 85 -13.19 -5.82 8.07
CA LEU A 85 -11.97 -5.77 8.88
C LEU A 85 -11.23 -7.11 8.88
N GLN A 86 -11.96 -8.23 9.01
CA GLN A 86 -11.37 -9.56 8.96
C GLN A 86 -10.76 -9.87 7.59
N THR A 87 -11.48 -9.58 6.50
CA THR A 87 -10.98 -9.77 5.14
C THR A 87 -9.74 -8.93 4.87
N ILE A 88 -9.75 -7.65 5.26
CA ILE A 88 -8.59 -6.76 5.09
C ILE A 88 -7.40 -7.28 5.89
N THR A 89 -7.60 -7.73 7.12
CA THR A 89 -6.51 -8.28 7.95
C THR A 89 -5.88 -9.51 7.30
N GLN A 90 -6.70 -10.40 6.73
CA GLN A 90 -6.21 -11.57 5.99
C GLN A 90 -5.41 -11.16 4.74
N GLN A 91 -5.93 -10.23 3.94
CA GLN A 91 -5.24 -9.71 2.75
C GLN A 91 -3.92 -9.01 3.11
N PHE A 92 -3.91 -8.27 4.22
CA PHE A 92 -2.72 -7.61 4.74
C PHE A 92 -1.63 -8.63 5.08
N GLN A 93 -1.98 -9.71 5.77
CA GLN A 93 -1.02 -10.77 6.11
C GLN A 93 -0.50 -11.51 4.87
N LEU A 94 -1.38 -11.81 3.90
CA LEU A 94 -0.97 -12.42 2.64
C LEU A 94 0.01 -11.54 1.87
N THR A 95 -0.27 -10.23 1.81
CA THR A 95 0.57 -9.23 1.13
C THR A 95 1.94 -9.07 1.82
N ILE A 96 1.98 -9.10 3.16
CA ILE A 96 3.25 -9.12 3.92
C ILE A 96 4.06 -10.37 3.57
N ASN A 97 3.42 -11.54 3.58
CA ASN A 97 4.10 -12.79 3.27
C ASN A 97 4.64 -12.76 1.83
N GLU A 98 3.89 -12.23 0.88
CA GLU A 98 4.33 -12.05 -0.50
C GLU A 98 5.54 -11.11 -0.62
N LEU A 99 5.54 -9.96 0.07
CA LEU A 99 6.70 -9.07 0.11
C LEU A 99 7.94 -9.76 0.69
N GLN A 100 7.79 -10.53 1.75
CA GLN A 100 8.89 -11.28 2.33
C GLN A 100 9.47 -12.29 1.32
N GLN A 101 8.62 -12.96 0.56
CA GLN A 101 9.07 -13.87 -0.51
C GLN A 101 9.82 -13.10 -1.62
N TYR A 102 9.34 -11.95 -2.06
CA TYR A 102 10.04 -11.13 -3.05
C TYR A 102 11.40 -10.64 -2.56
N ILE A 103 11.50 -10.23 -1.29
CA ILE A 103 12.78 -9.83 -0.68
C ILE A 103 13.77 -11.01 -0.68
N LEU A 104 13.34 -12.19 -0.24
CA LEU A 104 14.20 -13.39 -0.22
C LEU A 104 14.65 -13.81 -1.63
N GLN A 105 13.72 -13.81 -2.59
CA GLN A 105 14.04 -14.11 -4.00
C GLN A 105 15.01 -13.08 -4.57
N SER A 106 14.85 -11.79 -4.23
CA SER A 106 15.76 -10.73 -4.65
C SER A 106 17.17 -10.91 -4.11
N GLU A 107 17.32 -11.26 -2.82
CA GLU A 107 18.64 -11.51 -2.23
C GLU A 107 19.40 -12.65 -2.93
N GLN A 108 18.67 -13.62 -3.48
CA GLN A 108 19.22 -14.73 -4.26
C GLN A 108 19.50 -14.33 -5.72
N ASN A 109 18.58 -13.58 -6.35
CA ASN A 109 18.62 -13.26 -7.79
C ASN A 109 19.52 -12.06 -8.12
N VAL A 110 19.60 -11.05 -7.25
CA VAL A 110 20.43 -9.85 -7.44
C VAL A 110 21.91 -10.20 -7.63
N LYS A 111 22.38 -11.30 -7.04
CA LYS A 111 23.76 -11.81 -7.22
C LYS A 111 24.06 -12.26 -8.65
N HIS A 112 23.03 -12.61 -9.41
CA HIS A 112 23.15 -13.18 -10.76
C HIS A 112 22.74 -12.18 -11.86
N TRP A 113 22.18 -11.03 -11.50
CA TRP A 113 21.76 -10.02 -12.46
C TRP A 113 22.93 -9.36 -13.18
N GLN A 114 22.86 -9.34 -14.51
CA GLN A 114 23.80 -8.63 -15.37
C GLN A 114 23.08 -7.54 -16.19
N PRO A 115 23.58 -6.30 -16.23
CA PRO A 115 24.71 -5.80 -15.44
C PRO A 115 24.37 -5.73 -13.94
N TYR A 116 25.39 -5.85 -13.08
CA TYR A 116 25.18 -5.69 -11.64
C TYR A 116 24.50 -4.35 -11.32
N ILE A 117 23.52 -4.39 -10.43
CA ILE A 117 22.86 -3.19 -9.89
C ILE A 117 23.13 -3.13 -8.39
N HIS A 118 23.64 -1.99 -7.93
CA HIS A 118 23.84 -1.78 -6.50
C HIS A 118 22.48 -1.75 -5.78
N PRO A 119 22.27 -2.51 -4.69
CA PRO A 119 21.00 -2.59 -3.98
C PRO A 119 20.39 -1.23 -3.62
N ALA A 120 21.21 -0.28 -3.18
CA ALA A 120 20.73 1.07 -2.86
C ALA A 120 20.05 1.79 -4.04
N ILE A 121 20.49 1.55 -5.29
CA ILE A 121 19.87 2.14 -6.49
C ILE A 121 18.51 1.48 -6.74
N LEU A 122 18.45 0.15 -6.57
CA LEU A 122 17.23 -0.63 -6.72
C LEU A 122 16.17 -0.20 -5.69
N PHE A 123 16.57 -0.10 -4.41
CA PHE A 123 15.69 0.39 -3.35
C PHE A 123 15.25 1.83 -3.56
N ASN A 124 16.14 2.71 -4.02
CA ASN A 124 15.74 4.07 -4.36
C ASN A 124 14.70 4.09 -5.50
N ALA A 125 14.87 3.27 -6.53
CA ALA A 125 13.90 3.18 -7.61
C ALA A 125 12.53 2.70 -7.13
N ILE A 126 12.50 1.66 -6.29
CA ILE A 126 11.27 1.16 -5.66
C ILE A 126 10.64 2.27 -4.81
N ASN A 127 11.41 2.94 -3.97
CA ASN A 127 10.90 4.00 -3.10
C ASN A 127 10.28 5.17 -3.88
N GLU A 128 10.91 5.62 -4.98
CA GLU A 128 10.33 6.67 -5.81
C GLU A 128 9.05 6.21 -6.52
N CYS A 129 9.01 4.96 -7.02
CA CYS A 129 7.79 4.41 -7.62
C CYS A 129 6.66 4.27 -6.58
N VAL A 130 6.98 3.79 -5.37
CA VAL A 130 6.02 3.68 -4.26
C VAL A 130 5.49 5.05 -3.84
N LYS A 131 6.35 6.05 -3.69
CA LYS A 131 5.90 7.43 -3.38
C LYS A 131 4.92 7.95 -4.43
N SER A 132 5.24 7.76 -5.71
CA SER A 132 4.36 8.17 -6.80
C SER A 132 3.02 7.44 -6.75
N ALA A 133 3.03 6.12 -6.54
CA ALA A 133 1.81 5.30 -6.45
C ALA A 133 0.96 5.70 -5.24
N GLN A 134 1.57 5.90 -4.07
CA GLN A 134 0.87 6.34 -2.85
C GLN A 134 0.30 7.75 -2.99
N GLN A 135 0.99 8.65 -3.71
CA GLN A 135 0.47 9.99 -3.98
C GLN A 135 -0.79 9.95 -4.85
N GLN A 136 -0.81 9.09 -5.87
CA GLN A 136 -2.01 8.86 -6.70
C GLN A 136 -3.14 8.27 -5.86
N LEU A 137 -2.83 7.29 -5.02
CA LEU A 137 -3.80 6.63 -4.15
C LEU A 137 -4.45 7.62 -3.15
N ARG A 138 -3.67 8.55 -2.59
CA ARG A 138 -4.18 9.65 -1.76
C ARG A 138 -5.06 10.65 -2.49
N GLN A 139 -5.01 10.72 -3.82
CA GLN A 139 -5.94 11.55 -4.60
C GLN A 139 -7.27 10.83 -4.83
N GLU A 140 -7.29 9.50 -4.70
CA GLU A 140 -8.49 8.67 -4.87
C GLU A 140 -9.27 8.46 -3.55
N PHE A 141 -8.63 8.69 -2.40
CA PHE A 141 -9.22 8.64 -1.05
C PHE A 141 -9.40 10.03 -0.45
#